data_AF-A0A7C5QT08-F1
#
_entry.id   AF-A0A7C5QT08-F1
#
_cell.length_a   1.000
_cell.length_b   1.000
_cell.length_c   1.000
_cell.angle_alpha   90.00
_cell.angle_beta   90.00
_cell.angle_gamma   90.00
#
_symmetry.space_group_name_H-M   'P 1'
#
loop_
_entity.id
_entity.type
_entity.pdbx_description
1 polymer ?
#
loop_
_entity_poly.entity_id
_entity_poly.type
_entity_poly.pdbx_seq_one_letter_code
_entity_poly.pdbx_strand_id
1 'polypeptide(L)'
;MAEPSPIDESIVIVGVCGSGKSTLAAGLRALGYPARVCVQEHSYVPFLWMRRGRPRVLVHLQASLETVSRRRDVAWTEEVLELQRDRLALARAHCDLDIDTNPLTADEVRERVVCYLRERQLFGAPGGQDIT
;
A
#
# COMPACT_ATOMS: atom_id res chain seq x y z
N MET A 1 -30.03 5.99 -6.13
CA MET A 1 -28.92 6.34 -5.23
C MET A 1 -28.18 5.05 -4.94
N ALA A 2 -26.89 4.96 -5.28
CA ALA A 2 -26.13 3.73 -5.01
C ALA A 2 -25.86 3.62 -3.50
N GLU A 3 -26.10 2.44 -2.93
CA GLU A 3 -25.71 2.17 -1.54
C GLU A 3 -24.20 2.34 -1.38
N PRO A 4 -23.71 2.88 -0.25
CA PRO A 4 -22.28 3.03 -0.03
C PRO A 4 -21.63 1.64 -0.04
N SER A 5 -20.57 1.49 -0.84
CA SER A 5 -19.77 0.26 -0.88
C SER A 5 -19.37 -0.14 0.54
N PRO A 6 -19.50 -1.42 0.93
CA PRO A 6 -19.12 -1.87 2.26
C PRO A 6 -17.68 -1.46 2.57
N ILE A 7 -17.46 -0.95 3.78
CA ILE A 7 -16.12 -0.54 4.23
C ILE A 7 -15.32 -1.79 4.55
N ASP A 8 -14.12 -1.86 4.00
CA ASP A 8 -13.11 -2.82 4.33
C ASP A 8 -12.22 -2.23 5.44
N GLU A 9 -12.29 -2.80 6.64
CA GLU A 9 -11.59 -2.36 7.85
C GLU A 9 -10.07 -2.58 7.82
N SER A 10 -9.44 -2.58 6.65
CA SER A 10 -8.01 -2.81 6.51
C SER A 10 -7.30 -1.76 5.67
N ILE A 11 -5.98 -1.71 5.87
CA ILE A 11 -5.03 -0.92 5.10
C ILE A 11 -4.68 -1.72 3.84
N VAL A 12 -4.99 -1.18 2.67
CA VAL A 12 -4.58 -1.73 1.38
C VAL A 12 -3.32 -1.06 0.92
N ILE A 13 -2.33 -1.86 0.52
CA ILE A 13 -1.07 -1.36 -0.03
C ILE A 13 -0.98 -1.76 -1.50
N VAL A 14 -0.87 -0.76 -2.37
CA VAL A 14 -0.63 -0.87 -3.81
C VAL A 14 0.68 -0.19 -4.18
N GLY A 15 1.16 -0.37 -5.41
CA GLY A 15 2.42 0.19 -5.87
C GLY A 15 3.15 -0.72 -6.83
N VAL A 16 4.19 -0.21 -7.50
CA VAL A 16 4.98 -1.00 -8.45
C VAL A 16 5.67 -2.19 -7.75
N CYS A 17 5.99 -3.23 -8.49
CA CYS A 17 6.81 -4.31 -7.95
C CYS A 17 8.19 -3.79 -7.53
N GLY A 18 8.71 -4.31 -6.41
CA GLY A 18 9.95 -3.80 -5.80
C GLY A 18 9.77 -2.55 -4.91
N SER A 19 8.58 -1.94 -4.84
CA SER A 19 8.34 -0.76 -3.99
C SER A 19 8.27 -1.04 -2.47
N GLY A 20 8.30 -2.32 -2.06
CA GLY A 20 8.29 -2.70 -0.64
C GLY A 20 6.92 -3.02 -0.03
N LYS A 21 5.88 -3.21 -0.86
CA LYS A 21 4.50 -3.51 -0.40
C LYS A 21 4.41 -4.65 0.63
N SER A 22 5.05 -5.78 0.36
CA SER A 22 5.04 -6.96 1.24
C SER A 22 5.73 -6.68 2.57
N THR A 23 6.86 -5.97 2.53
CA THR A 23 7.62 -5.57 3.72
C THR A 23 6.82 -4.62 4.59
N LEU A 24 6.19 -3.61 3.98
CA LEU A 24 5.30 -2.69 4.69
C LEU A 24 4.11 -3.40 5.33
N ALA A 25 3.42 -4.27 4.57
CA ALA A 25 2.28 -5.02 5.09
C ALA A 25 2.68 -5.91 6.28
N ALA A 26 3.83 -6.58 6.21
CA ALA A 26 4.34 -7.39 7.31
C ALA A 26 4.66 -6.53 8.54
N GLY A 27 5.35 -5.40 8.36
CA GLY A 27 5.70 -4.48 9.44
C GLY A 27 4.46 -3.87 10.13
N LEU A 28 3.44 -3.49 9.37
CA LEU A 28 2.19 -2.98 9.93
C LEU A 28 1.42 -4.05 10.71
N ARG A 29 1.36 -5.28 10.20
CA ARG A 29 0.73 -6.41 10.91
C ARG A 29 1.45 -6.75 12.20
N ALA A 30 2.78 -6.70 12.22
CA ALA A 30 3.57 -6.90 13.43
C ALA A 30 3.26 -5.86 14.52
N LEU A 31 2.77 -4.68 14.13
CA LEU A 31 2.31 -3.62 15.02
C LEU A 31 0.79 -3.70 15.31
N GLY A 32 0.09 -4.75 14.88
CA GLY A 32 -1.34 -4.94 15.12
C GLY A 32 -2.29 -4.26 14.14
N TYR A 33 -1.78 -3.61 13.08
CA TYR A 33 -2.66 -3.01 12.07
C TYR A 33 -3.14 -4.05 11.04
N PRO A 34 -4.43 -4.06 10.67
CA PRO A 34 -4.95 -4.95 9.64
C PRO A 34 -4.49 -4.46 8.27
N ALA A 35 -3.33 -4.93 7.79
CA ALA A 35 -2.80 -4.53 6.48
C ALA A 35 -2.85 -5.67 5.45
N ARG A 36 -2.96 -5.36 4.16
CA ARG A 36 -2.76 -6.32 3.07
C ARG A 36 -2.21 -5.67 1.81
N VAL A 37 -1.56 -6.50 0.99
CA VAL A 37 -1.09 -6.10 -0.34
C VAL A 37 -2.18 -6.37 -1.36
N CYS A 38 -2.35 -5.43 -2.30
CA CYS A 38 -3.06 -5.65 -3.55
C CYS A 38 -2.04 -5.60 -4.70
N VAL A 39 -2.01 -6.64 -5.53
CA VAL A 39 -1.14 -6.76 -6.71
C VAL A 39 -1.77 -6.06 -7.93
N GLN A 40 -2.20 -4.82 -7.74
CA GLN A 40 -2.88 -4.00 -8.76
C GLN A 40 -2.00 -3.80 -10.00
N GLU A 41 -0.69 -3.71 -9.84
CA GLU A 41 0.30 -3.58 -10.91
C GLU A 41 0.30 -4.76 -11.91
N HIS A 42 -0.31 -5.89 -11.53
CA HIS A 42 -0.46 -7.08 -12.36
C HIS A 42 -1.90 -7.31 -12.86
N SER A 43 -2.81 -6.34 -12.68
CA SER A 43 -4.21 -6.47 -13.06
C SER A 43 -4.66 -5.36 -14.00
N TYR A 44 -5.50 -5.73 -14.98
CA TYR A 44 -6.24 -4.78 -15.81
C TYR A 44 -7.57 -4.35 -15.17
N VAL A 45 -7.97 -4.94 -14.03
CA VAL A 45 -9.16 -4.49 -13.29
C VAL A 45 -8.81 -3.18 -12.58
N PRO A 46 -9.35 -2.01 -12.97
CA PRO A 46 -8.83 -0.72 -12.52
C PRO A 46 -9.01 -0.44 -11.01
N PHE A 47 -9.94 -1.18 -10.39
CA PHE A 47 -10.32 -1.07 -8.99
C PHE A 47 -10.14 -2.39 -8.23
N LEU A 48 -9.15 -3.22 -8.59
CA LEU A 48 -8.89 -4.49 -7.88
C LEU A 48 -8.69 -4.27 -6.37
N TRP A 49 -8.12 -3.13 -5.98
CA TRP A 49 -7.94 -2.72 -4.59
C TRP A 49 -9.27 -2.58 -3.82
N MET A 50 -10.39 -2.33 -4.48
CA MET A 50 -11.74 -2.26 -3.89
C MET A 50 -12.50 -3.60 -3.87
N ARG A 51 -11.89 -4.71 -4.31
CA ARG A 51 -12.60 -6.00 -4.45
C ARG A 51 -13.23 -6.50 -3.14
N ARG A 52 -12.72 -6.08 -1.97
CA ARG A 52 -13.26 -6.44 -0.64
C ARG A 52 -14.13 -5.35 -0.01
N GLY A 53 -14.42 -4.27 -0.73
CA GLY A 53 -14.99 -3.04 -0.20
C GLY A 53 -14.03 -1.86 -0.32
N ARG A 54 -14.50 -0.66 0.02
CA ARG A 54 -13.64 0.53 0.09
C ARG A 54 -12.68 0.36 1.27
N PRO A 55 -11.35 0.33 1.06
CA PRO A 55 -10.42 0.21 2.16
C PRO A 55 -10.53 1.40 3.10
N ARG A 56 -10.34 1.15 4.40
CA ARG A 56 -10.24 2.21 5.40
C ARG A 56 -9.06 3.13 5.14
N VAL A 57 -7.95 2.58 4.63
CA VAL A 57 -6.80 3.35 4.12
C VAL A 57 -6.23 2.66 2.89
N LEU A 58 -6.04 3.40 1.79
CA LEU A 58 -5.29 2.99 0.61
C LEU A 58 -3.93 3.69 0.59
N VAL A 59 -2.85 2.91 0.69
CA VAL A 59 -1.47 3.38 0.60
C VAL A 59 -0.90 3.00 -0.77
N HIS A 60 -0.36 3.98 -1.48
CA HIS A 60 0.36 3.78 -2.74
C HIS A 60 1.87 3.97 -2.54
N LEU A 61 2.65 3.00 -3.01
CA LEU A 61 4.12 3.02 -2.95
C LEU A 61 4.73 3.17 -4.34
N GLN A 62 5.57 4.18 -4.51
CA GLN A 62 6.31 4.43 -5.75
C GLN A 62 7.78 4.04 -5.58
N ALA A 63 8.40 3.64 -6.70
CA ALA A 63 9.84 3.43 -6.80
C ALA A 63 10.30 3.76 -8.24
N SER A 64 11.54 4.21 -8.37
CA SER A 64 12.25 4.33 -9.65
C SER A 64 12.74 2.96 -10.12
N LEU A 65 13.06 2.85 -11.41
CA LEU A 65 13.67 1.65 -11.98
C LEU A 65 14.98 1.31 -11.27
N GLU A 66 15.80 2.32 -10.98
CA GLU A 66 17.06 2.16 -10.23
C GLU A 66 16.82 1.51 -8.85
N THR A 67 15.83 2.00 -8.10
CA THR A 67 15.48 1.43 -6.78
C THR A 67 14.98 0.01 -6.92
N VAL A 68 14.15 -0.28 -7.93
CA VAL A 68 13.63 -1.62 -8.18
C VAL A 68 14.78 -2.58 -8.52
N SER A 69 15.65 -2.23 -9.47
CA SER A 69 16.81 -3.04 -9.86
C SER A 69 17.82 -3.25 -8.74
N ARG A 70 17.95 -2.29 -7.80
CA ARG A 70 18.80 -2.47 -6.62
C ARG A 70 18.19 -3.45 -5.61
N ARG A 71 16.86 -3.43 -5.45
CA ARG A 71 16.13 -4.27 -4.48
C ARG A 71 15.79 -5.66 -5.03
N ARG A 72 15.73 -5.79 -6.34
CA ARG A 72 15.35 -6.99 -7.08
C ARG A 72 16.41 -7.20 -8.13
N ASP A 73 17.03 -8.37 -8.14
CA ASP A 73 17.96 -8.76 -9.21
C ASP A 73 17.19 -9.02 -10.51
N VAL A 74 16.71 -7.93 -11.14
CA VAL A 74 15.86 -7.94 -12.33
C VAL A 74 16.34 -6.91 -13.34
N ALA A 75 16.49 -7.36 -14.59
CA ALA A 75 16.83 -6.52 -15.73
C ALA A 75 15.55 -5.94 -16.37
N TRP A 76 14.85 -5.08 -15.63
CA TRP A 76 13.65 -4.39 -16.14
C TRP A 76 14.01 -3.20 -17.01
N THR A 77 13.14 -2.90 -17.96
CA THR A 77 13.17 -1.68 -18.74
C THR A 77 12.20 -0.65 -18.15
N GLU A 78 12.32 0.61 -18.55
CA GLU A 78 11.40 1.66 -18.09
C GLU A 78 9.96 1.38 -18.56
N GLU A 79 9.77 0.79 -19.75
CA GLU A 79 8.45 0.45 -20.29
C GLU A 79 7.71 -0.57 -19.40
N VAL A 80 8.43 -1.51 -18.78
CA VAL A 80 7.86 -2.48 -17.83
C VAL A 80 7.36 -1.76 -16.57
N LEU A 81 8.07 -0.73 -16.13
CA LEU A 81 7.71 0.06 -14.96
C LEU A 81 6.55 1.01 -15.27
N GLU A 82 6.55 1.64 -16.44
CA GLU A 82 5.46 2.49 -16.94
C GLU A 82 4.15 1.71 -17.05
N LEU A 83 4.17 0.51 -17.63
CA LEU A 83 2.97 -0.34 -17.70
C LEU A 83 2.37 -0.65 -16.33
N GLN A 84 3.20 -0.82 -15.31
CA GLN A 84 2.73 -1.01 -13.93
C GLN A 84 2.13 0.28 -13.37
N ARG A 85 2.76 1.44 -13.62
CA ARG A 85 2.25 2.75 -13.22
C ARG A 85 0.90 3.05 -13.86
N ASP A 86 0.70 2.70 -15.12
CA ASP A 86 -0.58 2.86 -15.83
C ASP A 86 -1.70 2.05 -15.16
N ARG A 87 -1.42 0.78 -14.82
CA ARG A 87 -2.38 -0.08 -14.09
C ARG A 87 -2.68 0.43 -12.69
N LEU A 88 -1.76 1.20 -12.10
CA LEU A 88 -1.90 1.80 -10.77
C LEU A 88 -2.54 3.19 -10.81
N ALA A 89 -2.74 3.80 -11.98
CA ALA A 89 -3.11 5.21 -12.11
C ALA A 89 -4.35 5.58 -11.28
N LEU A 90 -5.41 4.77 -11.34
CA LEU A 90 -6.61 5.01 -10.52
C LEU A 90 -6.36 4.77 -9.03
N ALA A 91 -5.62 3.72 -8.67
CA ALA A 91 -5.31 3.46 -7.26
C ALA A 91 -4.48 4.59 -6.65
N ARG A 92 -3.54 5.17 -7.42
CA ARG A 92 -2.77 6.35 -7.02
C ARG A 92 -3.66 7.60 -6.91
N ALA A 93 -4.54 7.84 -7.87
CA ALA A 93 -5.46 8.99 -7.84
C ALA A 93 -6.44 8.96 -6.65
N HIS A 94 -6.74 7.77 -6.13
CA HIS A 94 -7.65 7.56 -5.01
C HIS A 94 -6.97 7.16 -3.69
N CYS A 95 -5.63 7.13 -3.64
CA CYS A 95 -4.94 6.76 -2.41
C CYS A 95 -5.06 7.86 -1.35
N ASP A 96 -5.06 7.42 -0.09
CA ASP A 96 -5.07 8.31 1.06
C ASP A 96 -3.64 8.76 1.41
N LEU A 97 -2.65 7.93 1.06
CA LEU A 97 -1.23 8.20 1.28
C LEU A 97 -0.38 7.68 0.12
N ASP A 98 0.39 8.58 -0.49
CA ASP A 98 1.34 8.30 -1.58
C ASP A 98 2.77 8.46 -1.06
N ILE A 99 3.61 7.42 -1.20
CA ILE A 99 4.98 7.40 -0.65
C ILE A 99 5.98 7.07 -1.75
N ASP A 100 6.88 8.02 -2.04
CA ASP A 100 8.11 7.72 -2.76
C ASP A 100 9.07 6.93 -1.83
N THR A 101 9.37 5.70 -2.22
CA THR A 101 10.23 4.80 -1.45
C THR A 101 11.69 4.87 -1.85
N ASN A 102 12.06 5.67 -2.85
CA ASN A 102 13.45 5.79 -3.32
C ASN A 102 14.43 6.22 -2.21
N PRO A 103 14.15 7.29 -1.43
CA PRO A 103 15.09 7.76 -0.43
C PRO A 103 14.92 7.05 0.92
N LEU A 104 14.01 6.07 1.01
CA LEU A 104 13.56 5.53 2.29
C LEU A 104 13.98 4.08 2.48
N THR A 105 14.37 3.79 3.71
CA THR A 105 14.44 2.45 4.26
C THR A 105 13.04 1.88 4.50
N ALA A 106 12.94 0.57 4.69
CA ALA A 106 11.68 -0.08 5.00
C ALA A 106 11.06 0.42 6.34
N ASP A 107 11.92 0.75 7.32
CA ASP A 107 11.50 1.27 8.61
C ASP A 107 10.90 2.68 8.49
N GLU A 108 11.55 3.57 7.73
CA GLU A 108 11.03 4.92 7.47
C GLU A 108 9.70 4.90 6.70
N VAL A 109 9.54 4.00 5.73
CA VAL A 109 8.25 3.82 5.04
C VAL A 109 7.17 3.38 6.04
N ARG A 110 7.46 2.42 6.91
CA ARG A 110 6.53 1.97 7.96
C ARG A 110 6.18 3.11 8.92
N GLU A 111 7.16 3.84 9.40
CA GLU A 111 6.96 4.96 10.33
C GLU A 111 6.09 6.05 9.71
N ARG A 112 6.30 6.41 8.44
CA ARG A 112 5.42 7.36 7.74
C ARG A 112 3.97 6.92 7.75
N VAL A 113 3.70 5.64 7.47
CA VAL A 113 2.33 5.11 7.52
C VAL A 113 1.79 5.14 8.95
N VAL A 114 2.57 4.71 9.95
CA VAL A 114 2.13 4.71 11.35
C VAL A 114 1.82 6.13 11.85
N CYS A 115 2.65 7.12 11.52
CA CYS A 115 2.39 8.52 11.83
C CYS A 115 1.08 9.00 11.20
N TYR A 116 0.89 8.73 9.90
CA TYR A 116 -0.35 9.07 9.18
C TYR A 116 -1.60 8.48 9.86
N LEU A 117 -1.54 7.22 10.30
CA LEU A 117 -2.65 6.55 10.98
C LEU A 117 -2.93 7.18 12.35
N ARG A 118 -1.91 7.42 13.15
CA ARG A 118 -2.02 8.00 14.50
C ARG A 118 -2.57 9.42 14.48
N GLU A 119 -2.07 10.26 13.57
CA GLU A 119 -2.53 11.65 13.40
C GLU A 119 -4.04 11.73 13.11
N ARG A 120 -4.56 10.75 12.37
CA ARG A 120 -5.98 10.66 12.00
C ARG A 120 -6.80 9.79 12.94
N GLN A 121 -6.18 9.27 14.00
CA GLN A 121 -6.79 8.35 14.95
C GLN A 121 -7.47 7.16 14.24
N LEU A 122 -6.83 6.70 13.16
CA LEU A 122 -7.29 5.57 12.36
C LEU A 122 -6.81 4.30 13.03
N PHE A 123 -7.76 3.38 13.23
CA PHE A 123 -7.59 2.16 14.02
C PHE A 123 -7.40 2.47 15.51
N GLY A 124 -8.11 1.76 16.40
CA GLY A 124 -7.92 1.89 17.85
C GLY A 124 -6.48 1.56 18.24
N ALA A 125 -6.02 2.03 19.40
CA ALA A 125 -4.66 1.80 19.87
C ALA A 125 -4.31 0.30 19.76
N PRO A 126 -3.24 -0.07 19.02
CA PRO A 126 -2.84 -1.47 18.93
C PRO A 126 -2.32 -1.91 20.30
N GLY A 127 -3.14 -2.65 21.06
CA GLY A 127 -2.78 -3.09 22.41
C GLY A 127 -3.93 -3.37 23.39
N GLY A 128 -5.20 -3.39 22.98
CA GLY A 128 -6.29 -3.89 23.81
C GLY A 128 -6.63 -5.34 23.47
N GLN A 129 -5.85 -6.31 23.97
CA GLN A 129 -6.40 -7.64 24.21
C GLN A 129 -6.81 -7.71 25.67
N ASP A 130 -8.13 -7.72 25.90
CA ASP A 130 -8.71 -8.17 27.16
C ASP A 130 -8.24 -9.60 27.40
N ILE A 131 -7.39 -9.75 28.41
CA ILE A 131 -7.04 -11.04 29.00
C ILE A 131 -8.15 -11.31 30.02
N THR A 132 -9.14 -12.12 29.64
CA THR A 132 -10.01 -12.82 30.61
C THR A 132 -9.44 -14.19 30.87
#